data_AF-A0A832Q0E5-F1
#
_entry.id   AF-A0A832Q0E5-F1
#
_cell.length_a   1.000
_cell.length_b   1.000
_cell.length_c   1.000
_cell.angle_alpha   90.00
_cell.angle_beta   90.00
_cell.angle_gamma   90.00
#
_symmetry.space_group_name_H-M   'P 1'
#
loop_
_entity.id
_entity.type
_entity.pdbx_description
1 polymer ?
#
loop_
_entity_poly.entity_id
_entity_poly.type
_entity_poly.pdbx_seq_one_letter_code
_entity_poly.pdbx_strand_id
1 'polypeptide(L)'
;MKTLPWSTVIVGIVVPIASAYISYNLAENSIRRKENNRLNVYIEFVKKEIKSNGLAFSELVNIKKEKDSIKTELECPIVFAKDLMIDLLDDFAEIKTNYFRFDNKIFDKPNILYILSQKIEDIDNKIDEEKLKTYDNELLRNEKLATLAKLEKEKEELIKELKKNSSRTVYNEFEVIYKKIYEAAYEGKLFELEKSSAVIVATREIYNLLAEFVEIRNKSEEDVIKIYDQIPLFSFDDRIVLSEKFEQEEFDLYYRQGFSTNYSDDNPIFLACENYYKLKRLANSINNYDLKWSNLKWQKYSDELVMINNKELYLELNELVDNGLNLTERFMNSDIEEKEKVIKGSFNEIIDSISRITEMLQDKQEKIVKKI
;
A
#
# COMPACT_ATOMS: atom_id res chain seq x y z
N MET A 1 -79.05 52.46 -8.65
CA MET A 1 -77.66 51.97 -8.59
C MET A 1 -76.90 52.55 -9.77
N LYS A 2 -75.83 53.33 -9.56
CA LYS A 2 -74.99 53.80 -10.67
C LYS A 2 -74.21 52.61 -11.22
N THR A 3 -74.47 52.23 -12.47
CA THR A 3 -73.73 51.18 -13.17
C THR A 3 -72.35 51.73 -13.54
N LEU A 4 -71.30 51.04 -13.09
CA LEU A 4 -69.92 51.37 -13.45
C LEU A 4 -69.72 51.14 -14.96
N PRO A 5 -69.11 52.09 -15.68
CA PRO A 5 -68.77 51.90 -17.09
C PRO A 5 -67.85 50.68 -17.24
N TRP A 6 -68.09 49.84 -18.25
CA TRP A 6 -67.29 48.65 -18.54
C TRP A 6 -65.80 48.96 -18.73
N SER A 7 -65.47 50.14 -19.29
CA SER A 7 -64.10 50.62 -19.40
C SER A 7 -63.42 50.78 -18.03
N THR A 8 -64.16 51.26 -17.03
CA THR A 8 -63.67 51.42 -15.65
C THR A 8 -63.47 50.06 -14.96
N VAL A 9 -64.31 49.06 -15.26
CA VAL A 9 -64.15 47.68 -14.75
C VAL A 9 -62.95 46.99 -15.39
N ILE A 10 -62.80 47.10 -16.71
CA ILE A 10 -61.68 46.48 -17.44
C ILE A 10 -60.34 47.12 -17.04
N VAL A 11 -60.25 48.46 -17.06
CA VAL A 11 -59.00 49.17 -16.75
C VAL A 11 -58.72 49.20 -15.25
N GLY A 12 -59.75 49.30 -14.40
CA GLY A 12 -59.58 49.43 -12.96
C GLY A 12 -59.45 48.11 -12.19
N ILE A 13 -59.88 46.97 -12.77
CA ILE A 13 -59.89 45.67 -12.09
C ILE A 13 -59.19 44.60 -12.92
N VAL A 14 -59.58 44.39 -14.18
CA VAL A 14 -59.06 43.28 -15.00
C VAL A 14 -57.59 43.50 -15.38
N VAL A 15 -57.22 44.69 -15.85
CA VAL A 15 -55.83 45.00 -16.24
C VAL A 15 -54.86 44.89 -15.06
N PRO A 16 -55.15 45.42 -13.85
CA PRO A 16 -54.31 45.20 -12.66
C PRO A 16 -54.17 43.73 -12.28
N ILE A 17 -55.24 42.93 -12.33
CA ILE A 17 -55.18 41.49 -12.00
C ILE A 17 -54.33 40.73 -13.02
N ALA A 18 -54.52 40.98 -14.32
CA ALA A 18 -53.73 40.35 -15.37
C ALA A 18 -52.25 40.77 -15.28
N SER A 19 -51.98 42.06 -15.03
CA SER A 19 -50.62 42.56 -14.83
C SER A 19 -49.95 41.97 -13.59
N ALA A 20 -50.69 41.84 -12.48
CA ALA A 20 -50.20 41.19 -11.26
C ALA A 20 -49.91 39.70 -11.50
N TYR A 21 -50.77 39.00 -12.23
CA TYR A 21 -50.56 37.59 -12.59
C TYR A 21 -49.33 37.39 -13.50
N ILE A 22 -49.16 38.22 -14.53
CA ILE A 22 -47.98 38.18 -15.41
C ILE A 22 -46.71 38.49 -14.61
N SER A 23 -46.75 39.52 -13.75
CA SER A 23 -45.61 39.89 -12.90
C SER A 23 -45.25 38.79 -11.91
N TYR A 24 -46.25 38.14 -11.31
CA TYR A 24 -46.06 36.98 -10.44
C TYR A 24 -45.41 35.82 -11.18
N ASN A 25 -45.94 35.43 -12.35
CA ASN A 25 -45.36 34.34 -13.15
C ASN A 25 -43.92 34.65 -13.61
N LEU A 26 -43.62 35.90 -13.97
CA LEU A 26 -42.26 36.32 -14.34
C LEU A 26 -41.30 36.24 -13.14
N ALA A 27 -41.72 36.72 -11.98
CA ALA A 27 -40.94 36.63 -10.75
C ALA A 27 -40.71 35.18 -10.31
N GLU A 28 -41.76 34.35 -10.33
CA GLU A 28 -41.69 32.93 -9.99
C GLU A 28 -40.75 32.16 -10.93
N ASN A 29 -40.84 32.40 -12.25
CA ASN A 29 -39.95 31.79 -13.24
C ASN A 29 -38.49 32.23 -13.06
N SER A 30 -38.24 33.50 -12.73
CA SER A 30 -36.90 34.00 -12.45
C SER A 30 -36.29 33.36 -11.20
N ILE A 31 -37.09 33.20 -10.13
CA ILE A 31 -36.66 32.54 -8.89
C ILE A 31 -36.35 31.06 -9.17
N ARG A 32 -37.24 30.35 -9.86
CA ARG A 32 -37.04 28.94 -10.24
C ARG A 32 -35.79 28.73 -11.09
N ARG A 33 -35.51 29.61 -12.05
CA ARG A 33 -34.27 29.54 -12.86
C ARG A 33 -33.02 29.71 -12.01
N LYS A 34 -33.04 30.67 -11.08
CA LYS A 34 -31.91 30.90 -10.16
C LYS A 34 -31.68 29.70 -9.24
N GLU A 35 -32.75 29.13 -8.69
CA GLU A 35 -32.70 27.93 -7.85
C GLU A 35 -32.21 26.70 -8.61
N ASN A 36 -32.72 26.46 -9.83
CA ASN A 36 -32.28 25.36 -10.68
C ASN A 36 -30.80 25.47 -11.08
N ASN A 37 -30.34 26.68 -11.43
CA ASN A 37 -28.91 26.92 -11.73
C ASN A 37 -28.03 26.67 -10.51
N ARG A 38 -28.47 27.13 -9.34
CA ARG A 38 -27.78 26.92 -8.06
C ARG A 38 -27.69 25.43 -7.73
N LEU A 39 -28.79 24.69 -7.87
CA LEU A 39 -28.84 23.25 -7.68
C LEU A 39 -27.93 22.48 -8.64
N ASN A 40 -27.90 22.86 -9.92
CA ASN A 40 -27.00 22.26 -10.91
C ASN A 40 -25.53 22.40 -10.52
N VAL A 41 -25.12 23.57 -10.02
CA VAL A 41 -23.75 23.82 -9.55
C VAL A 41 -23.40 22.94 -8.35
N TYR A 42 -24.34 22.73 -7.42
CA TYR A 42 -24.10 21.87 -6.26
C TYR A 42 -24.00 20.40 -6.63
N ILE A 43 -24.85 19.93 -7.54
CA ILE A 43 -24.74 18.58 -8.07
C ILE A 43 -23.37 18.39 -8.75
N GLU A 44 -22.89 19.35 -9.54
CA GLU A 44 -21.55 19.26 -10.15
C GLU A 44 -20.43 19.14 -9.11
N PHE A 45 -20.49 19.94 -8.03
CA PHE A 45 -19.46 19.90 -7.00
C PHE A 45 -19.42 18.56 -6.26
N VAL A 46 -20.58 18.04 -5.87
CA VAL A 46 -20.67 16.74 -5.19
C VAL A 46 -20.28 15.61 -6.14
N LYS A 47 -20.76 15.64 -7.39
CA LYS A 47 -20.39 14.66 -8.42
C LYS A 47 -18.87 14.61 -8.65
N LYS A 48 -18.21 15.77 -8.73
CA LYS A 48 -16.76 15.85 -8.89
C LYS A 48 -16.01 15.30 -7.68
N GLU A 49 -16.46 15.59 -6.46
CA GLU A 49 -15.88 15.05 -5.22
C GLU A 49 -15.99 13.51 -5.18
N ILE A 50 -17.18 12.97 -5.43
CA ILE A 50 -17.42 11.53 -5.40
C ILE A 50 -16.61 10.81 -6.49
N LYS A 51 -16.54 11.37 -7.70
CA LYS A 51 -15.67 10.82 -8.77
C LYS A 51 -14.20 10.79 -8.36
N SER A 52 -13.72 11.83 -7.68
CA SER A 52 -12.35 11.89 -7.18
C SER A 52 -12.08 10.78 -6.16
N ASN A 53 -13.03 10.53 -5.24
CA ASN A 53 -12.91 9.41 -4.31
C ASN A 53 -12.84 8.08 -5.09
N GLY A 54 -13.71 7.89 -6.09
CA GLY A 54 -13.72 6.68 -6.93
C GLY A 54 -12.42 6.40 -7.66
N LEU A 55 -11.71 7.44 -8.10
CA LEU A 55 -10.37 7.30 -8.69
C LEU A 55 -9.35 6.73 -7.69
N ALA A 56 -9.37 7.20 -6.44
CA ALA A 56 -8.46 6.71 -5.40
C ALA A 56 -8.69 5.22 -5.08
N PHE A 57 -9.95 4.75 -5.02
CA PHE A 57 -10.25 3.32 -4.86
C PHE A 57 -9.81 2.52 -6.10
N SER A 58 -10.03 3.06 -7.30
CA SER A 58 -9.67 2.40 -8.56
C SER A 58 -8.16 2.20 -8.69
N GLU A 59 -7.38 3.18 -8.25
CA GLU A 59 -5.91 3.10 -8.22
C GLU A 59 -5.45 1.92 -7.35
N LEU A 60 -5.97 1.80 -6.13
CA LEU A 60 -5.65 0.68 -5.24
C LEU A 60 -6.09 -0.69 -5.78
N VAL A 61 -7.25 -0.77 -6.45
CA VAL A 61 -7.68 -2.00 -7.13
C VAL A 61 -6.70 -2.38 -8.24
N ASN A 62 -6.20 -1.40 -9.01
CA ASN A 62 -5.26 -1.65 -10.09
C ASN A 62 -3.89 -2.10 -9.55
N ILE A 63 -3.35 -1.42 -8.54
CA ILE A 63 -2.11 -1.81 -7.85
C ILE A 63 -2.23 -3.26 -7.35
N LYS A 64 -3.37 -3.61 -6.74
CA LYS A 64 -3.60 -4.97 -6.25
C LYS A 64 -3.68 -6.01 -7.37
N LYS A 65 -4.34 -5.70 -8.49
CA LYS A 65 -4.42 -6.58 -9.66
C LYS A 65 -3.03 -6.83 -10.26
N GLU A 66 -2.22 -5.79 -10.39
CA GLU A 66 -0.84 -5.91 -10.87
C GLU A 66 -0.03 -6.79 -9.91
N LYS A 67 -0.14 -6.53 -8.59
CA LYS A 67 0.53 -7.34 -7.56
C LYS A 67 0.16 -8.82 -7.67
N ASP A 68 -1.12 -9.13 -7.84
CA ASP A 68 -1.60 -10.51 -7.97
C ASP A 68 -1.08 -11.18 -9.25
N SER A 69 -1.02 -10.44 -10.37
CA SER A 69 -0.46 -10.95 -11.62
C SER A 69 1.01 -11.34 -11.44
N ILE A 70 1.82 -10.44 -10.88
CA ILE A 70 3.25 -10.69 -10.65
C ILE A 70 3.45 -11.82 -9.64
N LYS A 71 2.60 -11.90 -8.60
CA LYS A 71 2.64 -13.03 -7.67
C LYS A 71 2.43 -14.35 -8.41
N THR A 72 1.42 -14.45 -9.27
CA THR A 72 1.17 -15.67 -10.06
C THR A 72 2.31 -16.00 -11.02
N GLU A 73 3.02 -15.01 -11.56
CA GLU A 73 4.21 -15.25 -12.39
C GLU A 73 5.38 -15.86 -11.62
N LEU A 74 5.47 -15.60 -10.31
CA LEU A 74 6.48 -16.17 -9.40
C LEU A 74 6.05 -17.49 -8.76
N GLU A 75 4.76 -17.84 -8.84
CA GLU A 75 4.24 -19.06 -8.26
C GLU A 75 4.72 -20.30 -9.03
N CYS A 76 5.18 -21.31 -8.30
CA CYS A 76 5.44 -22.61 -8.90
C CYS A 76 4.12 -23.25 -9.35
N PRO A 77 4.04 -23.83 -10.56
CA PRO A 77 2.83 -24.49 -11.03
C PRO A 77 2.44 -25.72 -10.17
N ILE A 78 3.34 -26.18 -9.30
CA ILE A 78 3.14 -27.32 -8.42
C ILE A 78 2.68 -26.83 -7.05
N VAL A 79 1.46 -27.23 -6.66
CA VAL A 79 0.72 -26.70 -5.50
C VAL A 79 1.50 -26.75 -4.19
N PHE A 80 2.23 -27.83 -3.90
CA PHE A 80 2.96 -27.95 -2.62
C PHE A 80 4.21 -27.05 -2.55
N ALA A 81 4.73 -26.62 -3.70
CA ALA A 81 5.89 -25.74 -3.82
C ALA A 81 5.49 -24.34 -4.33
N LYS A 82 4.21 -23.99 -4.19
CA LYS A 82 3.61 -22.81 -4.82
C LYS A 82 4.38 -21.53 -4.55
N ASP A 83 4.71 -21.26 -3.28
CA ASP A 83 5.39 -20.04 -2.85
C ASP A 83 6.92 -20.19 -2.77
N LEU A 84 7.48 -21.33 -3.20
CA LEU A 84 8.91 -21.68 -3.02
C LEU A 84 9.88 -20.60 -3.54
N MET A 85 9.63 -20.04 -4.72
CA MET A 85 10.50 -19.01 -5.29
C MET A 85 10.42 -17.70 -4.52
N ILE A 86 9.24 -17.35 -4.01
CA ILE A 86 9.05 -16.12 -3.21
C ILE A 86 9.77 -16.29 -1.87
N ASP A 87 9.57 -17.44 -1.20
CA ASP A 87 10.21 -17.76 0.07
C ASP A 87 11.74 -17.77 -0.04
N LEU A 88 12.27 -18.32 -1.13
CA LEU A 88 13.70 -18.32 -1.45
C LEU A 88 14.27 -16.90 -1.58
N LEU A 89 13.60 -16.05 -2.35
CA LEU A 89 14.05 -14.68 -2.58
C LEU A 89 13.89 -13.83 -1.30
N ASP A 90 12.90 -14.14 -0.46
CA ASP A 90 12.76 -13.56 0.89
C ASP A 90 13.93 -13.92 1.80
N ASP A 91 14.33 -15.20 1.83
CA ASP A 91 15.51 -15.63 2.60
C ASP A 91 16.79 -14.92 2.10
N PHE A 92 16.97 -14.73 0.78
CA PHE A 92 18.12 -13.99 0.25
C PHE A 92 18.07 -12.49 0.54
N ALA A 93 16.88 -11.87 0.48
CA ALA A 93 16.72 -10.47 0.86
C ALA A 93 17.03 -10.26 2.35
N GLU A 94 16.70 -11.23 3.20
CA GLU A 94 17.11 -11.23 4.61
C GLU A 94 18.64 -11.33 4.74
N ILE A 95 19.30 -12.23 4.00
CA ILE A 95 20.77 -12.30 3.99
C ILE A 95 21.37 -10.96 3.55
N LYS A 96 20.89 -10.38 2.45
CA LYS A 96 21.37 -9.10 1.92
C LYS A 96 21.28 -7.98 2.95
N THR A 97 20.18 -7.94 3.71
CA THR A 97 19.94 -6.93 4.74
C THR A 97 20.81 -7.18 5.99
N ASN A 98 20.94 -8.44 6.38
CA ASN A 98 21.63 -8.84 7.61
C ASN A 98 23.15 -8.90 7.47
N TYR A 99 23.68 -9.13 6.27
CA TYR A 99 25.10 -9.32 6.03
C TYR A 99 25.56 -8.29 4.98
N PHE A 100 26.14 -7.19 5.46
CA PHE A 100 26.59 -6.10 4.59
C PHE A 100 27.64 -6.62 3.59
N ARG A 101 27.50 -6.22 2.32
CA ARG A 101 28.57 -6.27 1.31
C ARG A 101 29.07 -4.84 1.09
N PHE A 102 30.38 -4.63 1.17
CA PHE A 102 31.01 -3.38 0.74
C PHE A 102 32.16 -3.68 -0.20
N ASP A 103 32.09 -3.13 -1.42
CA ASP A 103 32.94 -3.51 -2.55
C ASP A 103 32.93 -5.05 -2.75
N ASN A 104 34.00 -5.71 -2.30
CA ASN A 104 34.19 -7.17 -2.34
C ASN A 104 34.52 -7.75 -0.97
N LYS A 105 34.09 -7.09 0.11
CA LYS A 105 34.17 -7.62 1.47
C LYS A 105 32.78 -7.90 1.98
N ILE A 106 32.65 -9.03 2.68
CA ILE A 106 31.40 -9.48 3.25
C ILE A 106 31.59 -9.60 4.76
N PHE A 107 30.61 -9.16 5.53
CA PHE A 107 30.60 -9.44 6.96
C PHE A 107 30.15 -10.88 7.18
N ASP A 108 31.02 -11.71 7.75
CA ASP A 108 30.68 -13.09 8.13
C ASP A 108 29.54 -13.16 9.16
N LYS A 109 29.42 -12.10 9.98
CA LYS A 109 28.49 -12.01 11.10
C LYS A 109 27.35 -11.03 10.80
N PRO A 110 26.13 -11.31 11.27
CA PRO A 110 24.99 -10.46 10.96
C PRO A 110 25.08 -9.13 11.69
N ASN A 111 24.60 -8.07 11.03
CA ASN A 111 24.54 -6.69 11.51
C ASN A 111 23.85 -6.54 12.86
N ILE A 112 22.90 -7.44 13.18
CA ILE A 112 22.23 -7.46 14.48
C ILE A 112 23.20 -7.59 15.65
N LEU A 113 24.32 -8.31 15.50
CA LEU A 113 25.32 -8.43 16.56
C LEU A 113 26.01 -7.11 16.85
N TYR A 114 26.27 -6.30 15.82
CA TYR A 114 26.83 -4.96 15.98
C TYR A 114 25.82 -4.03 16.67
N ILE A 115 24.57 -4.03 16.22
CA ILE A 115 23.49 -3.22 16.81
C ILE A 115 23.26 -3.57 18.28
N LEU A 116 23.20 -4.88 18.60
CA LEU A 116 23.03 -5.34 19.98
C LEU A 116 24.22 -4.97 20.86
N SER A 117 25.44 -5.08 20.34
CA SER A 117 26.65 -4.69 21.07
C SER A 117 26.64 -3.20 21.42
N GLN A 118 26.27 -2.34 20.47
CA GLN A 118 26.14 -0.90 20.71
C GLN A 118 25.07 -0.58 21.75
N LYS A 119 23.89 -1.21 21.65
CA LYS A 119 22.82 -1.01 22.64
C LYS A 119 23.23 -1.45 24.05
N ILE A 120 23.97 -2.55 24.17
CA ILE A 120 24.50 -3.02 25.46
C ILE A 120 25.47 -1.98 26.04
N GLU A 121 26.38 -1.45 25.21
CA GLU A 121 27.31 -0.39 25.62
C GLU A 121 26.57 0.88 26.09
N ASP A 122 25.54 1.31 25.35
CA ASP A 122 24.72 2.48 25.70
C ASP A 122 23.98 2.28 27.04
N ILE A 123 23.48 1.06 27.31
CA ILE A 123 22.85 0.74 28.59
C ILE A 123 23.89 0.69 29.71
N ASP A 124 25.08 0.16 29.46
CA ASP A 124 26.16 0.13 30.44
C ASP A 124 26.58 1.54 30.87
N ASN A 125 26.71 2.45 29.90
CA ASN A 125 26.97 3.86 30.18
C ASN A 125 25.86 4.48 31.05
N LYS A 126 24.58 4.21 30.74
CA LYS A 126 23.44 4.69 31.56
C LYS A 126 23.44 4.10 32.97
N ILE A 127 23.78 2.83 33.12
CA ILE A 127 23.89 2.17 34.43
C ILE A 127 25.00 2.85 35.24
N ASP A 128 26.14 3.13 34.64
CA ASP A 128 27.26 3.77 35.31
C ASP A 128 26.95 5.22 35.70
N GLU A 129 26.32 5.99 34.81
CA GLU A 129 25.80 7.33 35.12
C GLU A 129 24.81 7.31 36.30
N GLU A 130 23.85 6.38 36.29
CA GLU A 130 22.85 6.26 37.34
C GLU A 130 23.50 5.83 38.67
N LYS A 131 24.50 4.93 38.63
CA LYS A 131 25.28 4.51 39.81
C LYS A 131 26.01 5.69 40.46
N LEU A 132 26.50 6.66 39.68
CA LEU A 132 27.20 7.84 40.18
C LEU A 132 26.28 8.86 40.88
N LYS A 133 24.96 8.82 40.66
CA LYS A 133 24.01 9.74 41.32
C LYS A 133 23.88 9.42 42.81
N THR A 134 24.12 10.40 43.68
CA THR A 134 23.93 10.25 45.13
C THR A 134 22.74 11.08 45.60
N TYR A 135 21.82 10.46 46.33
CA TYR A 135 20.66 11.11 46.91
C TYR A 135 20.65 10.96 48.41
N ASP A 136 20.30 12.02 49.15
CA ASP A 136 20.11 11.95 50.60
C ASP A 136 18.68 11.53 50.98
N ASN A 137 17.73 11.70 50.06
CA ASN A 137 16.33 11.34 50.23
C ASN A 137 16.09 9.84 49.93
N GLU A 138 15.43 9.13 50.85
CA GLU A 138 15.12 7.70 50.74
C GLU A 138 14.22 7.35 49.55
N LEU A 139 13.25 8.20 49.22
CA LEU A 139 12.37 8.01 48.06
C LEU A 139 13.16 8.06 46.76
N LEU A 140 14.05 9.04 46.61
CA LEU A 140 14.92 9.16 45.43
C LEU A 140 15.95 8.01 45.34
N ARG A 141 16.40 7.47 46.48
CA ARG A 141 17.24 6.25 46.50
C ARG A 141 16.47 5.03 45.99
N ASN A 142 15.22 4.86 46.40
CA ASN A 142 14.38 3.75 45.95
C ASN A 142 14.04 3.87 44.46
N GLU A 143 13.75 5.07 43.97
CA GLU A 143 13.55 5.34 42.53
C GLU A 143 14.80 5.04 41.70
N LYS A 144 15.99 5.43 42.19
CA LYS A 144 17.27 5.06 41.58
C LYS A 144 17.44 3.54 41.51
N LEU A 145 17.19 2.82 42.61
CA LEU A 145 17.31 1.36 42.63
C LEU A 145 16.33 0.68 41.66
N ALA A 146 15.09 1.18 41.57
CA ALA A 146 14.11 0.68 40.61
C ALA A 146 14.55 0.93 39.16
N THR A 147 15.13 2.09 38.88
CA THR A 147 15.67 2.45 37.57
C THR A 147 16.86 1.56 37.19
N LEU A 148 17.80 1.34 38.12
CA LEU A 148 18.92 0.43 37.92
C LEU A 148 18.46 -1.01 37.65
N ALA A 149 17.52 -1.53 38.44
CA ALA A 149 16.98 -2.88 38.24
C ALA A 149 16.31 -3.03 36.86
N LYS A 150 15.65 -1.98 36.37
CA LYS A 150 15.05 -1.97 35.02
C LYS A 150 16.13 -2.01 33.93
N LEU A 151 17.18 -1.19 34.06
CA LEU A 151 18.29 -1.15 33.10
C LEU A 151 19.08 -2.46 33.09
N GLU A 152 19.34 -3.05 34.26
CA GLU A 152 20.02 -4.36 34.37
C GLU A 152 19.20 -5.47 33.71
N LYS A 153 17.88 -5.46 33.91
CA LYS A 153 16.98 -6.41 33.24
C LYS A 153 17.01 -6.25 31.71
N GLU A 154 16.95 -5.01 31.22
CA GLU A 154 17.03 -4.70 29.78
C GLU A 154 18.38 -5.18 29.20
N LYS A 155 19.49 -4.95 29.91
CA LYS A 155 20.81 -5.47 29.53
C LYS A 155 20.83 -7.00 29.44
N GLU A 156 20.28 -7.70 30.43
CA GLU A 156 20.23 -9.17 30.42
C GLU A 156 19.45 -9.72 29.22
N GLU A 157 18.35 -9.07 28.85
CA GLU A 157 17.53 -9.43 27.69
C GLU A 157 18.35 -9.26 26.38
N LEU A 158 19.05 -8.14 26.21
CA LEU A 158 19.91 -7.92 25.05
C LEU A 158 21.08 -8.91 24.97
N ILE A 159 21.71 -9.26 26.10
CA ILE A 159 22.80 -10.25 26.13
C ILE A 159 22.31 -11.64 25.73
N LYS A 160 21.10 -12.04 26.17
CA LYS A 160 20.49 -13.31 25.77
C LYS A 160 20.27 -13.33 24.25
N GLU A 161 19.77 -12.23 23.68
CA GLU A 161 19.56 -12.11 22.24
C GLU A 161 20.88 -12.12 21.45
N LEU A 162 21.92 -11.45 21.95
CA LEU A 162 23.26 -11.45 21.35
C LEU A 162 23.85 -12.86 21.32
N LYS A 163 23.75 -13.60 22.43
CA LYS A 163 24.20 -15.00 22.51
C LYS A 163 23.45 -15.89 21.53
N LYS A 164 22.13 -15.71 21.37
CA LYS A 164 21.31 -16.46 20.41
C LYS A 164 21.80 -16.29 18.96
N ASN A 165 22.25 -15.10 18.59
CA ASN A 165 22.70 -14.80 17.23
C ASN A 165 24.21 -15.04 17.00
N SER A 166 25.00 -15.28 18.07
CA SER A 166 26.47 -15.35 18.00
C SER A 166 27.02 -16.44 17.10
N SER A 167 26.31 -17.56 16.94
CA SER A 167 26.70 -18.68 16.07
C SER A 167 26.30 -18.51 14.61
N ARG A 168 25.41 -17.56 14.29
CA ARG A 168 24.99 -17.29 12.92
C ARG A 168 26.19 -16.79 12.10
N THR A 169 26.26 -17.23 10.85
CA THR A 169 27.22 -16.76 9.86
C THR A 169 26.57 -16.81 8.49
N VAL A 170 27.01 -15.96 7.56
CA VAL A 170 26.51 -15.96 6.19
C VAL A 170 26.61 -17.34 5.53
N TYR A 171 27.67 -18.09 5.80
CA TYR A 171 27.87 -19.47 5.32
C TYR A 171 26.77 -20.41 5.80
N ASN A 172 26.44 -20.36 7.09
CA ASN A 172 25.41 -21.20 7.68
C ASN A 172 24.02 -20.84 7.16
N GLU A 173 23.75 -19.55 6.88
CA GLU A 173 22.47 -19.13 6.30
C GLU A 173 22.27 -19.75 4.91
N PHE A 174 23.30 -19.72 4.04
CA PHE A 174 23.21 -20.35 2.72
C PHE A 174 22.99 -21.87 2.81
N GLU A 175 23.63 -22.56 3.77
CA GLU A 175 23.36 -23.98 4.01
C GLU A 175 21.93 -24.25 4.50
N VAL A 176 21.38 -23.34 5.30
CA VAL A 176 19.98 -23.43 5.77
C VAL A 176 19.03 -23.25 4.59
N ILE A 177 19.25 -22.25 3.73
CA ILE A 177 18.43 -22.04 2.53
C ILE A 177 18.51 -23.27 1.63
N TYR A 178 19.70 -23.81 1.36
CA TYR A 178 19.86 -25.04 0.56
C TYR A 178 18.99 -26.19 1.09
N LYS A 179 19.04 -26.45 2.41
CA LYS A 179 18.25 -27.50 3.05
C LYS A 179 16.75 -27.26 2.90
N LYS A 180 16.29 -26.02 3.12
CA LYS A 180 14.88 -25.64 2.93
C LYS A 180 14.42 -25.92 1.49
N ILE A 181 15.20 -25.51 0.49
CA ILE A 181 14.86 -25.76 -0.92
C ILE A 181 14.84 -27.25 -1.20
N TYR A 182 15.85 -27.99 -0.74
CA TYR A 182 15.92 -29.44 -0.94
C TYR A 182 14.67 -30.15 -0.39
N GLU A 183 14.25 -29.81 0.83
CA GLU A 183 13.05 -30.34 1.47
C GLU A 183 11.77 -29.91 0.74
N ALA A 184 11.62 -28.62 0.43
CA ALA A 184 10.45 -28.06 -0.24
C ALA A 184 10.30 -28.56 -1.69
N ALA A 185 11.41 -28.89 -2.34
CA ALA A 185 11.49 -29.50 -3.67
C ALA A 185 11.27 -31.02 -3.65
N TYR A 186 10.77 -31.58 -2.54
CA TYR A 186 10.57 -33.01 -2.33
C TYR A 186 11.85 -33.82 -2.58
N GLU A 187 12.91 -33.46 -1.86
CA GLU A 187 14.24 -34.06 -1.96
C GLU A 187 14.85 -33.91 -3.36
N GLY A 188 14.65 -32.73 -3.97
CA GLY A 188 15.19 -32.39 -5.29
C GLY A 188 14.41 -32.97 -6.49
N LYS A 189 13.41 -33.84 -6.27
CA LYS A 189 12.62 -34.47 -7.36
C LYS A 189 11.85 -33.46 -8.20
N LEU A 190 11.47 -32.32 -7.63
CA LEU A 190 10.86 -31.20 -8.35
C LEU A 190 11.73 -30.74 -9.54
N PHE A 191 13.05 -30.82 -9.39
CA PHE A 191 14.02 -30.36 -10.38
C PHE A 191 14.37 -31.41 -11.43
N GLU A 192 13.80 -32.62 -11.38
CA GLU A 192 13.99 -33.66 -12.41
C GLU A 192 12.97 -33.55 -13.55
N LEU A 193 11.99 -32.65 -13.44
CA LEU A 193 10.92 -32.48 -14.43
C LEU A 193 11.43 -31.80 -15.72
N GLU A 194 11.25 -32.46 -16.87
CA GLU A 194 11.74 -32.01 -18.19
C GLU A 194 10.99 -30.81 -18.78
N LYS A 195 9.70 -30.64 -18.46
CA LYS A 195 8.90 -29.47 -18.88
C LYS A 195 8.69 -28.54 -17.70
N SER A 196 9.68 -27.69 -17.44
CA SER A 196 9.64 -26.74 -16.32
C SER A 196 9.18 -25.35 -16.77
N SER A 197 8.39 -24.68 -15.92
CA SER A 197 8.12 -23.25 -16.06
C SER A 197 9.41 -22.45 -15.84
N ALA A 198 9.46 -21.20 -16.31
CA ALA A 198 10.61 -20.30 -16.10
C ALA A 198 10.99 -20.19 -14.61
N VAL A 199 10.00 -20.17 -13.72
CA VAL A 199 10.20 -20.19 -12.26
C VAL A 199 10.93 -21.45 -11.81
N ILE A 200 10.51 -22.65 -12.26
CA ILE A 200 11.18 -23.90 -11.87
C ILE A 200 12.62 -23.93 -12.40
N VAL A 201 12.87 -23.38 -13.60
CA VAL A 201 14.23 -23.25 -14.15
C VAL A 201 15.08 -22.34 -13.25
N ALA A 202 14.58 -21.15 -12.91
CA ALA A 202 15.27 -20.22 -12.03
C ALA A 202 15.56 -20.83 -10.65
N THR A 203 14.56 -21.49 -10.04
CA THR A 203 14.73 -22.16 -8.74
C THR A 203 15.76 -23.30 -8.82
N ARG A 204 15.77 -24.08 -9.92
CA ARG A 204 16.75 -25.15 -10.15
C ARG A 204 18.17 -24.60 -10.27
N GLU A 205 18.35 -23.51 -11.02
CA GLU A 205 19.66 -22.88 -11.16
C GLU A 205 20.17 -22.41 -9.79
N ILE A 206 19.36 -21.72 -9.01
CA ILE A 206 19.72 -21.31 -7.64
C ILE A 206 20.05 -22.53 -6.76
N TYR A 207 19.23 -23.58 -6.83
CA TYR A 207 19.47 -24.81 -6.08
C TYR A 207 20.84 -25.41 -6.40
N ASN A 208 21.23 -25.45 -7.68
CA ASN A 208 22.54 -25.96 -8.09
C ASN A 208 23.68 -25.08 -7.57
N LEU A 209 23.55 -23.76 -7.64
CA LEU A 209 24.55 -22.83 -7.09
C LEU A 209 24.77 -23.06 -5.59
N LEU A 210 23.69 -23.25 -4.85
CA LEU A 210 23.76 -23.53 -3.42
C LEU A 210 24.30 -24.93 -3.13
N ALA A 211 23.98 -25.93 -3.94
CA ALA A 211 24.52 -27.28 -3.82
C ALA A 211 26.05 -27.26 -3.97
N GLU A 212 26.56 -26.60 -5.00
CA GLU A 212 28.00 -26.41 -5.23
C GLU A 212 28.66 -25.69 -4.04
N PHE A 213 28.02 -24.64 -3.51
CA PHE A 213 28.52 -23.93 -2.33
C PHE A 213 28.59 -24.82 -1.08
N VAL A 214 27.58 -25.67 -0.86
CA VAL A 214 27.51 -26.55 0.32
C VAL A 214 28.61 -27.61 0.31
N GLU A 215 28.99 -28.12 -0.88
CA GLU A 215 30.05 -29.12 -1.04
C GLU A 215 31.45 -28.61 -0.65
N ILE A 216 31.64 -27.28 -0.61
CA ILE A 216 32.90 -26.66 -0.20
C ILE A 216 33.13 -26.89 1.30
N ARG A 217 34.18 -27.65 1.62
CA ARG A 217 34.54 -28.00 3.01
C ARG A 217 35.03 -26.81 3.85
N ASN A 218 35.91 -25.98 3.26
CA ASN A 218 36.46 -24.80 3.91
C ASN A 218 35.99 -23.57 3.14
N LYS A 219 34.83 -23.04 3.52
CA LYS A 219 34.21 -21.90 2.85
C LYS A 219 34.98 -20.62 3.15
N SER A 220 35.12 -19.76 2.13
CA SER A 220 35.80 -18.47 2.21
C SER A 220 34.88 -17.33 1.79
N GLU A 221 35.26 -16.09 2.10
CA GLU A 221 34.53 -14.89 1.65
C GLU A 221 34.37 -14.89 0.11
N GLU A 222 35.37 -15.37 -0.64
CA GLU A 222 35.32 -15.46 -2.10
C GLU A 222 34.20 -16.37 -2.60
N ASP A 223 33.87 -17.44 -1.87
CA ASP A 223 32.80 -18.36 -2.25
C ASP A 223 31.43 -17.71 -2.06
N VAL A 224 31.30 -16.82 -1.08
CA VAL A 224 30.08 -16.04 -0.86
C VAL A 224 29.94 -14.95 -1.92
N ILE A 225 31.03 -14.28 -2.27
CA ILE A 225 31.05 -13.26 -3.34
C ILE A 225 30.59 -13.88 -4.66
N LYS A 226 31.01 -15.11 -4.99
CA LYS A 226 30.53 -15.82 -6.19
C LYS A 226 29.00 -15.97 -6.20
N ILE A 227 28.40 -16.34 -5.08
CA ILE A 227 26.93 -16.43 -4.97
C ILE A 227 26.29 -15.06 -5.16
N TYR A 228 26.82 -14.02 -4.51
CA TYR A 228 26.31 -12.65 -4.66
C TYR A 228 26.43 -12.12 -6.10
N ASP A 229 27.47 -12.50 -6.83
CA ASP A 229 27.67 -12.10 -8.22
C ASP A 229 26.78 -12.91 -9.18
N GLN A 230 26.41 -14.14 -8.80
CA GLN A 230 25.56 -15.04 -9.57
C GLN A 230 24.05 -14.82 -9.39
N ILE A 231 23.64 -14.22 -8.26
CA ILE A 231 22.24 -13.96 -7.95
C ILE A 231 21.97 -12.45 -8.02
N PRO A 232 21.29 -11.95 -9.07
CA PRO A 232 21.08 -10.51 -9.31
C PRO A 232 20.46 -9.75 -8.13
N LEU A 233 19.65 -10.41 -7.29
CA LEU A 233 19.04 -9.80 -6.10
C LEU A 233 20.05 -9.07 -5.21
N PHE A 234 21.28 -9.58 -5.05
CA PHE A 234 22.30 -8.97 -4.19
C PHE A 234 22.90 -7.68 -4.77
N SER A 235 22.70 -7.43 -6.06
CA SER A 235 23.24 -6.27 -6.76
C SER A 235 22.29 -5.08 -6.83
N PHE A 236 21.00 -5.32 -6.71
CA PHE A 236 20.00 -4.27 -6.81
C PHE A 236 20.12 -3.32 -5.61
N ASP A 237 20.07 -2.00 -5.77
CA ASP A 237 20.01 -1.12 -4.61
C ASP A 237 18.56 -1.05 -4.12
N ASP A 238 18.30 -1.63 -2.93
CA ASP A 238 16.97 -1.66 -2.31
C ASP A 238 16.37 -0.25 -2.16
N ARG A 239 17.19 0.79 -1.98
CA ARG A 239 16.72 2.18 -1.91
C ARG A 239 16.15 2.69 -3.22
N ILE A 240 16.61 2.14 -4.33
CA ILE A 240 16.16 2.50 -5.68
C ILE A 240 14.96 1.62 -6.03
N VAL A 241 15.12 0.30 -5.99
CA VAL A 241 14.11 -0.63 -6.51
C VAL A 241 12.84 -0.74 -5.65
N LEU A 242 12.90 -0.36 -4.37
CA LEU A 242 11.73 -0.29 -3.49
C LEU A 242 11.15 1.13 -3.36
N SER A 243 11.71 2.12 -4.08
CA SER A 243 11.19 3.49 -4.05
C SER A 243 9.81 3.59 -4.69
N GLU A 244 8.91 4.40 -4.12
CA GLU A 244 7.60 4.70 -4.70
C GLU A 244 7.69 5.46 -6.03
N LYS A 245 8.81 6.17 -6.26
CA LYS A 245 9.08 6.93 -7.49
C LYS A 245 9.81 6.12 -8.56
N PHE A 246 10.03 4.84 -8.31
CA PHE A 246 10.84 3.99 -9.17
C PHE A 246 10.12 3.70 -10.49
N GLU A 247 10.77 4.07 -11.59
CA GLU A 247 10.29 3.83 -12.96
C GLU A 247 10.98 2.59 -13.57
N GLN A 248 10.25 1.83 -14.39
CA GLN A 248 10.79 0.65 -15.07
C GLN A 248 11.97 1.00 -15.99
N GLU A 249 11.92 2.17 -16.62
CA GLU A 249 12.99 2.65 -17.51
C GLU A 249 14.29 2.90 -16.73
N GLU A 250 14.21 3.40 -15.49
CA GLU A 250 15.37 3.54 -14.60
C GLU A 250 15.91 2.17 -14.20
N PHE A 251 15.05 1.19 -13.88
CA PHE A 251 15.51 -0.17 -13.61
C PHE A 251 16.28 -0.77 -14.79
N ASP A 252 15.71 -0.64 -15.98
CA ASP A 252 16.28 -1.20 -17.20
C ASP A 252 17.64 -0.54 -17.50
N LEU A 253 17.75 0.77 -17.29
CA LEU A 253 19.01 1.49 -17.47
C LEU A 253 20.10 1.05 -16.47
N TYR A 254 19.79 1.00 -15.18
CA TYR A 254 20.79 0.75 -14.14
C TYR A 254 21.15 -0.73 -14.00
N TYR A 255 20.15 -1.61 -14.06
CA TYR A 255 20.33 -3.02 -13.73
C TYR A 255 20.30 -3.88 -14.96
N ARG A 256 19.39 -3.68 -15.91
CA ARG A 256 19.33 -4.54 -17.09
C ARG A 256 20.51 -4.29 -18.03
N GLN A 257 20.80 -3.04 -18.39
CA GLN A 257 21.94 -2.70 -19.23
C GLN A 257 23.28 -2.87 -18.49
N GLY A 258 23.33 -2.57 -17.19
CA GLY A 258 24.53 -2.75 -16.35
C GLY A 258 24.89 -4.21 -16.07
N PHE A 259 23.90 -5.10 -15.90
CA PHE A 259 24.11 -6.56 -15.78
C PHE A 259 24.23 -7.28 -17.12
N SER A 260 23.80 -6.67 -18.22
CA SER A 260 23.77 -7.31 -19.55
C SER A 260 25.13 -7.82 -20.05
N THR A 261 26.25 -7.36 -19.48
CA THR A 261 27.57 -7.93 -19.81
C THR A 261 27.77 -9.33 -19.22
N ASN A 262 27.04 -9.68 -18.15
CA ASN A 262 27.14 -10.97 -17.46
C ASN A 262 25.89 -11.86 -17.64
N TYR A 263 24.75 -11.32 -18.09
CA TYR A 263 23.49 -12.06 -18.25
C TYR A 263 22.73 -11.65 -19.51
N SER A 264 22.08 -12.61 -20.17
CA SER A 264 21.09 -12.34 -21.22
C SER A 264 19.79 -11.78 -20.64
N ASP A 265 19.08 -10.93 -21.38
CA ASP A 265 17.76 -10.39 -21.01
C ASP A 265 16.71 -11.47 -20.66
N ASP A 266 16.93 -12.70 -21.13
CA ASP A 266 16.07 -13.86 -20.89
C ASP A 266 16.54 -14.74 -19.71
N ASN A 267 17.48 -14.26 -18.87
CA ASN A 267 17.95 -15.04 -17.73
C ASN A 267 16.80 -15.28 -16.72
N PRO A 268 16.45 -16.55 -16.41
CA PRO A 268 15.32 -16.86 -15.54
C PRO A 268 15.47 -16.34 -14.11
N ILE A 269 16.68 -16.35 -13.54
CA ILE A 269 16.95 -15.82 -12.20
C ILE A 269 16.75 -14.30 -12.19
N PHE A 270 17.26 -13.59 -13.20
CA PHE A 270 17.10 -12.14 -13.30
C PHE A 270 15.63 -11.74 -13.34
N LEU A 271 14.84 -12.36 -14.23
CA LEU A 271 13.40 -12.09 -14.35
C LEU A 271 12.66 -12.38 -13.04
N ALA A 272 13.00 -13.47 -12.35
CA ALA A 272 12.40 -13.78 -11.06
C ALA A 272 12.77 -12.75 -9.97
N CYS A 273 14.02 -12.28 -9.93
CA CYS A 273 14.45 -11.22 -9.02
C CYS A 273 13.74 -9.89 -9.31
N GLU A 274 13.64 -9.50 -10.59
CA GLU A 274 12.92 -8.30 -11.02
C GLU A 274 11.45 -8.35 -10.57
N ASN A 275 10.76 -9.45 -10.88
CA ASN A 275 9.36 -9.64 -10.49
C ASN A 275 9.19 -9.65 -8.97
N TYR A 276 10.13 -10.22 -8.22
CA TYR A 276 10.12 -10.19 -6.76
C TYR A 276 10.20 -8.76 -6.22
N TYR A 277 11.08 -7.91 -6.76
CA TYR A 277 11.15 -6.52 -6.33
C TYR A 277 9.91 -5.72 -6.71
N LYS A 278 9.34 -5.96 -7.91
CA LYS A 278 8.04 -5.37 -8.27
C LYS A 278 6.95 -5.80 -7.29
N LEU A 279 6.90 -7.07 -6.91
CA LEU A 279 5.96 -7.60 -5.92
C LEU A 279 6.12 -6.90 -4.56
N LYS A 280 7.35 -6.75 -4.06
CA LYS A 280 7.65 -6.06 -2.80
C LYS A 280 7.33 -4.57 -2.86
N ARG A 281 7.65 -3.90 -3.97
CA ARG A 281 7.29 -2.50 -4.21
C ARG A 281 5.78 -2.29 -4.17
N LEU A 282 5.01 -3.09 -4.90
CA LEU A 282 3.55 -3.00 -4.92
C LEU A 282 2.93 -3.27 -3.53
N ALA A 283 3.49 -4.22 -2.78
CA ALA A 283 3.09 -4.45 -1.39
C ALA A 283 3.35 -3.22 -0.51
N ASN A 284 4.52 -2.58 -0.65
CA ASN A 284 4.85 -1.34 0.05
C ASN A 284 3.93 -0.18 -0.36
N SER A 285 3.62 -0.05 -1.65
CA SER A 285 2.68 0.95 -2.16
C SER A 285 1.30 0.80 -1.52
N ILE A 286 0.76 -0.43 -1.44
CA ILE A 286 -0.52 -0.68 -0.74
C ILE A 286 -0.40 -0.36 0.74
N ASN A 287 0.70 -0.76 1.38
CA ASN A 287 0.91 -0.57 2.80
C ASN A 287 1.00 0.91 3.18
N ASN A 288 1.66 1.72 2.36
CA ASN A 288 1.91 3.13 2.62
C ASN A 288 0.86 4.08 2.03
N TYR A 289 -0.09 3.57 1.23
CA TYR A 289 -1.10 4.39 0.58
C TYR A 289 -1.98 5.14 1.59
N ASP A 290 -1.98 6.47 1.51
CA ASP A 290 -2.78 7.36 2.34
C ASP A 290 -4.16 7.58 1.72
N LEU A 291 -5.05 6.60 1.89
CA LEU A 291 -6.42 6.67 1.40
C LEU A 291 -7.22 7.66 2.25
N LYS A 292 -7.80 8.68 1.60
CA LYS A 292 -8.65 9.69 2.25
C LYS A 292 -9.95 9.86 1.50
N TRP A 293 -11.07 9.81 2.23
CA TRP A 293 -12.39 10.14 1.70
C TRP A 293 -12.67 11.63 1.84
N SER A 294 -12.87 12.34 0.72
CA SER A 294 -13.35 13.72 0.74
C SER A 294 -14.87 13.77 0.81
N ASN A 295 -15.41 14.49 1.79
CA ASN A 295 -16.84 14.76 1.92
C ASN A 295 -17.16 16.25 2.18
N LEU A 296 -16.21 17.14 1.90
CA LEU A 296 -16.34 18.58 2.16
C LEU A 296 -17.46 19.21 1.33
N LYS A 297 -17.65 18.78 0.08
CA LYS A 297 -18.72 19.29 -0.77
C LYS A 297 -20.06 18.70 -0.33
N TRP A 298 -20.10 17.42 0.02
CA TRP A 298 -21.29 16.81 0.58
C TRP A 298 -21.77 17.54 1.84
N GLN A 299 -20.91 17.71 2.84
CA GLN A 299 -21.24 18.40 4.10
C GLN A 299 -21.72 19.84 3.88
N LYS A 300 -21.19 20.52 2.86
CA LYS A 300 -21.55 21.91 2.57
C LYS A 300 -22.90 22.05 1.85
N TYR A 301 -23.28 21.07 1.05
CA TYR A 301 -24.41 21.20 0.12
C TYR A 301 -25.53 20.19 0.36
N SER A 302 -25.39 19.24 1.29
CA SER A 302 -26.40 18.20 1.58
C SER A 302 -27.80 18.79 1.82
N ASP A 303 -27.90 19.81 2.67
CA ASP A 303 -29.18 20.44 3.02
C ASP A 303 -29.85 21.10 1.80
N GLU A 304 -29.06 21.64 0.88
CA GLU A 304 -29.54 22.28 -0.34
C GLU A 304 -29.87 21.25 -1.42
N LEU A 305 -29.20 20.09 -1.41
CA LEU A 305 -29.45 18.97 -2.33
C LEU A 305 -30.73 18.20 -2.01
N VAL A 306 -31.38 18.44 -0.85
CA VAL A 306 -32.76 17.98 -0.60
C VAL A 306 -33.71 18.50 -1.69
N MET A 307 -33.40 19.65 -2.31
CA MET A 307 -34.17 20.23 -3.42
C MET A 307 -34.12 19.42 -4.73
N ILE A 308 -33.26 18.39 -4.84
CA ILE A 308 -33.30 17.41 -5.95
C ILE A 308 -34.67 16.71 -6.02
N ASN A 309 -35.42 16.71 -4.90
CA ASN A 309 -36.73 16.07 -4.76
C ASN A 309 -36.68 14.61 -5.26
N ASN A 310 -35.60 13.91 -4.90
CA ASN A 310 -35.40 12.50 -5.12
C ASN A 310 -34.88 11.88 -3.82
N LYS A 311 -35.81 11.36 -3.01
CA LYS A 311 -35.50 10.80 -1.69
C LYS A 311 -34.51 9.64 -1.78
N GLU A 312 -34.67 8.78 -2.79
CA GLU A 312 -33.83 7.61 -3.00
C GLU A 312 -32.38 8.01 -3.29
N LEU A 313 -32.17 8.93 -4.25
CA LEU A 313 -30.82 9.43 -4.57
C LEU A 313 -30.15 10.12 -3.38
N TYR A 314 -30.91 10.87 -2.58
CA TYR A 314 -30.37 11.51 -1.37
C TYR A 314 -29.93 10.48 -0.32
N LEU A 315 -30.72 9.42 -0.11
CA LEU A 315 -30.38 8.34 0.80
C LEU A 315 -29.15 7.57 0.32
N GLU A 316 -29.11 7.21 -0.96
CA GLU A 316 -27.96 6.50 -1.55
C GLU A 316 -26.67 7.33 -1.48
N LEU A 317 -26.75 8.65 -1.64
CA LEU A 317 -25.61 9.56 -1.46
C LEU A 317 -25.10 9.58 -0.03
N ASN A 318 -26.01 9.62 0.96
CA ASN A 318 -25.64 9.57 2.36
C ASN A 318 -24.99 8.22 2.71
N GLU A 319 -25.61 7.12 2.30
CA GLU A 319 -25.07 5.77 2.52
C GLU A 319 -23.70 5.61 1.85
N LEU A 320 -23.50 6.15 0.65
CA LEU A 320 -22.21 6.13 -0.03
C LEU A 320 -21.13 6.87 0.78
N VAL A 321 -21.45 8.05 1.32
CA VAL A 321 -20.50 8.84 2.10
C VAL A 321 -20.14 8.12 3.40
N ASP A 322 -21.12 7.57 4.11
CA ASP A 322 -20.89 6.83 5.35
C ASP A 322 -20.07 5.56 5.09
N ASN A 323 -20.40 4.80 4.05
CA ASN A 323 -19.65 3.61 3.64
C ASN A 323 -18.22 3.96 3.23
N GLY A 324 -18.03 5.04 2.47
CA GLY A 324 -16.73 5.52 2.05
C GLY A 324 -15.82 5.93 3.20
N LEU A 325 -16.36 6.63 4.20
CA LEU A 325 -15.64 6.97 5.43
C LEU A 325 -15.24 5.72 6.21
N ASN A 326 -16.19 4.82 6.47
CA ASN A 326 -15.95 3.59 7.23
C ASN A 326 -14.93 2.66 6.54
N LEU A 327 -15.02 2.51 5.21
CA LEU A 327 -14.07 1.70 4.45
C LEU A 327 -12.67 2.30 4.46
N THR A 328 -12.56 3.62 4.35
CA THR A 328 -11.28 4.32 4.42
C THR A 328 -10.64 4.16 5.80
N GLU A 329 -11.42 4.36 6.87
CA GLU A 329 -10.93 4.18 8.25
C GLU A 329 -10.48 2.73 8.50
N ARG A 330 -11.28 1.74 8.07
CA ARG A 330 -10.91 0.33 8.16
C ARG A 330 -9.61 0.06 7.42
N PHE A 331 -9.46 0.56 6.19
CA PHE A 331 -8.24 0.39 5.39
C PHE A 331 -7.02 0.99 6.08
N MET A 332 -7.11 2.23 6.58
CA MET A 332 -5.98 2.94 7.20
C MET A 332 -5.51 2.31 8.52
N ASN A 333 -6.43 1.70 9.27
CA ASN A 333 -6.13 1.06 10.56
C ASN A 333 -5.79 -0.43 10.47
N SER A 334 -5.68 -0.96 9.25
CA SER A 334 -5.44 -2.39 9.00
C SER A 334 -3.98 -2.69 8.68
N ASP A 335 -3.57 -3.92 8.98
CA ASP A 335 -2.33 -4.49 8.45
C ASP A 335 -2.44 -4.77 6.94
N ILE A 336 -1.34 -5.17 6.31
CA ILE A 336 -1.28 -5.42 4.87
C ILE A 336 -2.22 -6.54 4.41
N GLU A 337 -2.39 -7.60 5.20
CA GLU A 337 -3.27 -8.72 4.84
C GLU A 337 -4.73 -8.29 4.82
N GLU A 338 -5.14 -7.52 5.82
CA GLU A 338 -6.49 -7.02 5.94
C GLU A 338 -6.76 -5.90 4.91
N LYS A 339 -5.79 -5.02 4.63
CA LYS A 339 -5.87 -4.06 3.52
C LYS A 339 -6.17 -4.75 2.19
N GLU A 340 -5.48 -5.83 1.89
CA GLU A 340 -5.67 -6.59 0.64
C GLU A 340 -7.02 -7.30 0.57
N LYS A 341 -7.53 -7.81 1.70
CA LYS A 341 -8.88 -8.37 1.79
C LYS A 341 -9.94 -7.30 1.55
N VAL A 342 -9.78 -6.12 2.13
CA VAL A 342 -10.71 -4.99 1.96
C VAL A 342 -10.73 -4.52 0.51
N ILE A 343 -9.57 -4.38 -0.15
CA ILE A 343 -9.50 -4.03 -1.58
C ILE A 343 -10.29 -5.04 -2.41
N LYS A 344 -10.04 -6.35 -2.21
CA LYS A 344 -10.69 -7.41 -2.99
C LYS A 344 -12.19 -7.51 -2.73
N GLY A 345 -12.60 -7.34 -1.47
CA GLY A 345 -13.96 -7.60 -1.01
C GLY A 345 -14.92 -6.42 -1.15
N SER A 346 -14.43 -5.18 -1.10
CA SER A 346 -15.31 -4.01 -0.94
C SER A 346 -15.04 -2.86 -1.89
N PHE A 347 -13.83 -2.74 -2.46
CA PHE A 347 -13.51 -1.56 -3.28
C PHE A 347 -14.25 -1.53 -4.62
N ASN A 348 -14.50 -2.68 -5.24
CA ASN A 348 -15.30 -2.71 -6.47
C ASN A 348 -16.75 -2.30 -6.19
N GLU A 349 -17.33 -2.73 -5.06
CA GLU A 349 -18.72 -2.37 -4.70
C GLU A 349 -18.90 -0.86 -4.49
N ILE A 350 -17.93 -0.21 -3.84
CA ILE A 350 -17.99 1.25 -3.67
C ILE A 350 -17.75 1.99 -5.00
N ILE A 351 -16.87 1.50 -5.88
CA ILE A 351 -16.66 2.06 -7.22
C ILE A 351 -17.93 1.96 -8.07
N ASP A 352 -18.62 0.83 -8.01
CA ASP A 352 -19.90 0.61 -8.71
C ASP A 352 -20.99 1.53 -8.16
N SER A 353 -21.07 1.66 -6.84
CA SER A 353 -21.99 2.59 -6.16
C SER A 353 -21.74 4.05 -6.57
N ILE A 354 -20.46 4.46 -6.62
CA ILE A 354 -20.03 5.78 -7.10
C ILE A 354 -20.49 6.01 -8.54
N SER A 355 -20.30 5.03 -9.41
CA SER A 355 -20.66 5.12 -10.83
C SER A 355 -22.17 5.27 -11.00
N ARG A 356 -22.95 4.42 -10.33
CA ARG A 356 -24.42 4.47 -10.34
C ARG A 356 -24.97 5.82 -9.85
N ILE A 357 -24.49 6.29 -8.69
CA ILE A 357 -24.96 7.55 -8.09
C ILE A 357 -24.58 8.75 -8.99
N THR A 358 -23.40 8.70 -9.59
CA THR A 358 -22.94 9.71 -10.54
C THR A 358 -23.85 9.80 -11.77
N GLU A 359 -24.28 8.66 -12.32
CA GLU A 359 -25.24 8.61 -13.45
C GLU A 359 -26.60 9.16 -13.03
N MET A 360 -27.11 8.78 -11.86
CA MET A 360 -28.37 9.31 -11.34
C MET A 360 -28.34 10.83 -11.13
N LEU A 361 -27.20 11.37 -10.68
CA LEU A 361 -26.98 12.81 -10.57
C LEU A 361 -26.95 13.50 -11.94
N GLN A 362 -26.28 12.89 -12.92
CA GLN A 362 -26.22 13.38 -14.29
C GLN A 362 -27.62 13.44 -14.93
N ASP A 363 -28.40 12.36 -14.81
CA ASP A 363 -29.79 12.29 -15.28
C ASP A 363 -30.67 13.38 -14.67
N LYS A 364 -30.45 13.69 -13.39
CA LYS A 364 -31.16 14.76 -12.70
C LYS A 364 -30.76 16.13 -13.22
N GLN A 365 -29.48 16.39 -13.43
CA GLN A 365 -29.02 17.64 -14.04
C GLN A 365 -29.62 17.84 -15.43
N GLU A 366 -29.65 16.81 -16.27
CA GLU A 366 -30.26 16.90 -17.61
C GLU A 366 -31.76 17.23 -17.55
N LYS A 367 -32.48 16.64 -16.59
CA LYS A 367 -33.91 16.95 -16.37
C LYS A 367 -34.12 18.38 -15.86
N ILE A 368 -33.19 18.93 -15.07
CA ILE A 368 -33.24 20.33 -14.62
C ILE A 368 -32.97 21.26 -15.81
N VAL A 369 -31.96 20.97 -16.63
CA VAL A 369 -31.62 21.77 -17.82
C VAL A 369 -32.75 21.77 -18.87
N LYS A 370 -33.40 20.62 -19.12
CA LYS A 370 -34.54 20.54 -20.05
C LYS A 370 -35.80 21.28 -19.57
N LYS A 371 -35.88 21.68 -18.29
CA LYS A 371 -37.00 22.42 -17.69
C LYS A 371 -36.77 23.94 -17.60
N ILE A 372 -35.56 24.43 -17.90
CA ILE A 372 -35.18 25.86 -17.92
C ILE A 372 -35.54 26.47 -19.28
#